data_AF-A0A257ADJ7-F1
#
_entry.id   AF-A0A257ADJ7-F1
#
_cell.length_a   1.000
_cell.length_b   1.000
_cell.length_c   1.000
_cell.angle_alpha   90.00
_cell.angle_beta   90.00
_cell.angle_gamma   90.00
#
_symmetry.space_group_name_H-M   'P 1'
#
loop_
_entity.id
_entity.type
_entity.pdbx_description
1 polymer ?
#
loop_
_entity_poly.entity_id
_entity_poly.type
_entity_poly.pdbx_seq_one_letter_code
_entity_poly.pdbx_strand_id
1 'polypeptide(L)' 'MGRRRKSRKVVRRFKKTIPKVFSCPRCGVKAVSVTLKKKEGKAIVKCGNCQLSYEFQITPLLQPVDYYNKFVDRYYHAGG' A
#
# COMPACT_ATOMS: atom_id res chain seq x y z
N MET A 1 38.11 -24.47 -27.64
CA MET A 1 37.97 -24.11 -26.21
C MET A 1 37.33 -22.71 -26.09
N GLY A 2 36.05 -22.58 -26.43
CA GLY A 2 35.43 -21.28 -26.71
C GLY A 2 34.37 -20.89 -25.68
N ARG A 3 34.72 -19.91 -24.85
CA ARG A 3 33.82 -18.97 -24.14
C ARG A 3 32.59 -19.58 -23.47
N ARG A 4 32.78 -20.00 -22.22
CA ARG A 4 31.71 -20.11 -21.21
C ARG A 4 31.05 -18.73 -21.05
N ARG A 5 30.05 -18.43 -21.89
CA ARG A 5 29.09 -17.34 -21.65
C ARG A 5 28.27 -17.76 -20.43
N LYS A 6 28.85 -17.59 -19.23
CA LYS A 6 28.11 -17.56 -17.97
C LYS A 6 26.98 -16.57 -18.18
N SER A 7 25.79 -17.09 -18.42
CA SER A 7 24.56 -16.34 -18.64
C SER A 7 24.53 -15.18 -17.66
N ARG A 8 24.57 -13.94 -18.17
CA ARG A 8 24.43 -12.74 -17.35
C ARG A 8 23.21 -12.96 -16.46
N LYS A 9 23.42 -13.08 -15.15
CA LYS A 9 22.33 -13.15 -14.17
C LYS A 9 21.56 -11.86 -14.37
N VAL A 10 20.38 -11.94 -14.99
CA VAL A 10 19.51 -10.78 -15.18
C VAL A 10 19.15 -10.33 -13.77
N VAL A 11 19.90 -9.36 -13.24
CA VAL A 11 19.58 -8.71 -11.98
C VAL A 11 18.26 -8.02 -12.27
N ARG A 12 17.16 -8.68 -11.89
CA ARG A 12 15.83 -8.09 -11.97
C ARG A 12 15.90 -6.84 -11.10
N ARG A 13 16.01 -5.69 -11.75
CA ARG A 13 15.96 -4.40 -11.08
C ARG A 13 14.62 -4.37 -10.36
N PHE A 14 14.63 -4.49 -9.03
CA PHE A 14 13.44 -4.28 -8.24
C PHE A 14 12.97 -2.88 -8.57
N LYS A 15 11.79 -2.79 -9.22
CA LYS A 15 11.16 -1.50 -9.47
C LYS A 15 11.04 -0.86 -8.10
N LYS A 16 11.62 0.34 -7.94
CA LYS A 16 11.45 1.16 -6.74
C LYS A 16 9.98 1.55 -6.67
N THR A 17 9.12 0.64 -6.21
CA THR A 17 7.71 0.91 -6.01
C THR A 17 7.61 1.76 -4.76
N ILE A 18 6.82 2.83 -4.84
CA ILE A 18 6.39 3.60 -3.67
C ILE A 18 5.99 2.57 -2.59
N PRO A 19 6.56 2.65 -1.37
CA PRO A 19 6.26 1.69 -0.32
C PRO A 19 4.75 1.63 -0.11
N LYS A 20 4.18 0.46 -0.36
CA LYS A 20 2.73 0.21 -0.25
C LYS A 20 2.27 0.10 1.20
N VAL A 21 3.18 0.34 2.15
CA VAL A 21 3.02 0.02 3.57
C VAL A 21 3.18 1.31 4.37
N PHE A 22 2.09 1.72 5.02
CA PHE A 22 2.00 2.90 5.86
C PHE A 22 1.93 2.49 7.35
N SER A 23 2.22 3.45 8.24
CA SER A 23 2.13 3.27 9.69
C SER A 23 0.68 3.16 10.15
N CYS A 24 0.38 2.30 11.11
CA CYS A 24 -0.97 2.24 11.67
C CYS A 24 -1.12 3.20 12.86
N PRO A 25 -2.17 4.05 12.94
CA PRO A 25 -2.38 4.92 14.10
C PRO A 25 -2.76 4.14 15.37
N ARG A 26 -3.31 2.93 15.25
CA ARG A 26 -3.71 2.08 16.38
C ARG A 26 -2.58 1.29 17.01
N CYS A 27 -1.70 0.70 16.19
CA CYS A 27 -0.66 -0.22 16.67
C CYS A 27 0.78 0.24 16.40
N GLY A 28 0.99 1.38 15.73
CA GLY A 28 2.32 1.93 15.43
C GLY A 28 3.12 1.16 14.37
N VAL A 29 2.70 -0.06 14.00
CA VAL A 29 3.41 -0.91 13.03
C VAL A 29 3.15 -0.42 11.60
N LYS A 30 4.20 -0.45 10.77
CA LYS A 30 4.11 -0.23 9.32
C LYS A 30 3.50 -1.45 8.62
N ALA A 31 2.20 -1.64 8.78
CA ALA A 31 1.45 -2.78 8.23
C ALA A 31 0.16 -2.36 7.49
N VAL A 32 -0.04 -1.06 7.23
CA VAL A 32 -1.23 -0.56 6.52
C VAL A 32 -1.00 -0.64 5.02
N SER A 33 -1.81 -1.43 4.33
CA SER A 33 -1.77 -1.61 2.88
C SER A 33 -3.00 -0.97 2.23
N VAL A 34 -2.76 -0.16 1.19
CA VAL A 34 -3.81 0.51 0.41
C VAL A 34 -3.95 -0.19 -0.95
N THR A 35 -5.14 -0.72 -1.22
CA THR A 35 -5.47 -1.41 -2.47
C THR A 35 -6.53 -0.62 -3.21
N LEU A 36 -6.18 -0.06 -4.37
CA LEU A 36 -7.12 0.65 -5.23
C LEU A 36 -7.72 -0.32 -6.26
N LYS A 37 -8.98 -0.72 -6.06
CA LYS A 37 -9.74 -1.49 -7.05
C LYS A 37 -10.42 -0.54 -8.03
N LYS A 38 -9.67 -0.07 -9.03
CA LYS A 38 -10.19 0.82 -10.09
C LYS A 38 -11.43 0.25 -10.81
N LYS A 39 -11.52 -1.09 -10.96
CA LYS A 39 -12.65 -1.79 -11.58
C LYS A 39 -13.95 -1.66 -10.78
N GLU A 40 -13.87 -1.70 -9.45
CA GLU A 40 -15.02 -1.59 -8.55
C GLU A 40 -15.25 -0.14 -8.08
N GLY A 41 -14.34 0.78 -8.39
CA GLY A 41 -14.38 2.15 -7.85
C GLY A 41 -14.21 2.20 -6.33
N LYS A 42 -13.51 1.22 -5.73
CA LYS A 42 -13.33 1.11 -4.28
C LYS A 42 -11.86 1.05 -3.87
N ALA A 43 -11.49 1.84 -2.86
CA ALA A 43 -10.20 1.85 -2.22
C ALA A 43 -10.30 1.14 -0.88
N ILE A 44 -9.50 0.09 -0.71
CA ILE A 44 -9.49 -0.71 0.52
C ILE A 44 -8.20 -0.41 1.26
N VAL A 45 -8.32 0.15 2.45
CA VAL A 45 -7.20 0.39 3.37
C VAL A 45 -7.29 -0.65 4.46
N LYS A 46 -6.25 -1.49 4.61
CA LYS A 46 -6.23 -2.54 5.63
C LYS A 46 -4.90 -2.61 6.38
N CYS A 47 -4.96 -2.70 7.70
CA CYS A 47 -3.81 -2.99 8.55
C CYS A 47 -3.68 -4.49 8.76
N GLY A 48 -2.52 -5.06 8.42
CA GLY A 48 -2.23 -6.48 8.64
C GLY A 48 -1.95 -6.86 10.09
N ASN A 49 -1.75 -5.89 11.00
CA ASN A 49 -1.36 -6.15 12.39
C ASN A 49 -2.54 -6.08 13.37
N CYS A 50 -3.44 -5.11 13.22
CA CYS A 50 -4.58 -4.90 14.13
C CYS A 50 -5.95 -5.14 13.46
N GLN A 51 -5.96 -5.79 12.28
CA GLN A 51 -7.14 -6.09 11.45
C GLN A 51 -8.05 -4.88 11.10
N LEU A 52 -7.60 -3.64 11.29
CA LEU A 52 -8.37 -2.46 10.90
C LEU A 52 -8.51 -2.41 9.38
N SER A 53 -9.74 -2.39 8.87
CA SER A 53 -10.02 -2.22 7.45
C SER A 53 -11.10 -1.20 7.21
N TYR A 54 -10.87 -0.31 6.25
CA TYR A 54 -11.84 0.68 5.79
C TYR A 54 -11.93 0.66 4.27
N GLU A 55 -13.15 0.81 3.79
CA GLU A 55 -13.46 0.93 2.38
C GLU A 55 -13.88 2.38 2.07
N PHE A 56 -13.29 2.94 1.03
CA PHE A 56 -13.57 4.28 0.54
C PHE A 56 -13.93 4.20 -0.94
N GLN A 57 -14.71 5.16 -1.43
CA GLN A 57 -14.97 5.30 -2.87
C GLN A 57 -13.74 5.91 -3.56
N ILE A 58 -13.36 5.35 -4.72
CA ILE A 58 -12.26 5.87 -5.50
C ILE A 58 -12.70 7.13 -6.24
N THR A 59 -12.03 8.24 -5.95
CA THR A 59 -12.04 9.42 -6.81
C THR A 59 -10.80 9.40 -7.70
N PRO A 60 -10.92 9.68 -9.02
CA PRO A 60 -9.79 9.63 -9.96
C PRO A 60 -8.66 10.62 -9.65
N LEU A 61 -8.94 11.67 -8.86
CA LEU A 61 -7.96 12.66 -8.42
C LEU A 61 -7.14 12.23 -7.19
N LEU A 62 -7.63 11.25 -6.42
CA LEU A 62 -7.03 10.86 -5.14
C LEU A 62 -5.97 9.78 -5.34
N GLN A 63 -4.82 9.97 -4.70
CA GLN A 63 -3.73 9.01 -4.62
C GLN A 63 -3.93 8.03 -3.44
N PRO A 64 -3.21 6.89 -3.40
CA PRO A 64 -3.24 5.97 -2.26
C PRO A 64 -2.98 6.64 -0.91
N VAL A 65 -2.13 7.67 -0.89
CA VAL A 65 -1.78 8.45 0.30
C VAL A 65 -2.98 9.21 0.85
N ASP A 66 -3.83 9.76 -0.02
CA ASP A 66 -5.01 10.50 0.42
C ASP A 66 -6.01 9.59 1.14
N TYR A 67 -6.17 8.34 0.68
CA TYR A 67 -7.00 7.35 1.39
C TYR A 67 -6.41 6.94 2.73
N TYR A 68 -5.08 6.89 2.83
CA TYR A 68 -4.41 6.67 4.10
C TYR A 68 -4.67 7.83 5.06
N ASN A 69 -4.55 9.09 4.61
CA ASN A 69 -4.85 10.25 5.43
C ASN A 69 -6.32 10.26 5.89
N LYS A 70 -7.27 9.98 4.99
CA LYS A 70 -8.70 9.84 5.36
C LYS A 70 -8.95 8.72 6.37
N PHE A 71 -8.20 7.62 6.28
CA PHE A 71 -8.26 6.52 7.24
C PHE A 71 -7.76 6.95 8.62
N VAL A 72 -6.63 7.66 8.68
CA VAL A 72 -6.07 8.19 9.93
C VAL A 72 -6.99 9.23 10.56
N ASP A 73 -7.47 10.18 9.75
CA ASP A 73 -8.41 11.21 10.17
C ASP A 73 -9.70 10.58 10.74
N ARG A 74 -10.30 9.63 10.02
CA ARG A 74 -11.46 8.88 10.53
C ARG A 74 -11.18 8.15 11.83
N TYR A 75 -9.98 7.58 11.98
CA TYR A 75 -9.61 6.85 13.19
C TYR A 75 -9.56 7.79 14.41
N TYR A 76 -8.92 8.95 14.28
CA TYR A 76 -8.85 9.93 15.37
C TYR A 76 -10.19 10.62 15.62
N HIS A 77 -10.98 10.88 14.56
CA HIS A 77 -12.28 11.54 14.68
C HIS A 77 -13.38 10.62 15.23
N ALA A 78 -13.23 9.30 15.10
CA ALA A 78 -14.15 8.32 15.67
C ALA A 78 -13.95 8.08 17.18
N GLY A 79 -13.00 8.76 17.82
CA GLY A 79 -12.64 8.54 19.22
C GLY A 79 -11.78 7.29 19.36
N GLY A 80 -10.47 7.47 19.21
CA GLY A 80 -9.46 6.42 19.36
C GLY A 80 -9.40 5.82 20.77
#